data_AF-D5HA44-F1
#
_entry.id   AF-D5HA44-F1
#
_cell.length_a   1.000
_cell.length_b   1.000
_cell.length_c   1.000
_cell.angle_alpha   90.00
_cell.angle_beta   90.00
_cell.angle_gamma   90.00
#
_symmetry.space_group_name_H-M   'P 1'
#
loop_
_entity.id
_entity.type
_entity.pdbx_description
1 polymer ?
#
loop_
_entity_poly.entity_id
_entity_poly.type
_entity_poly.pdbx_seq_one_letter_code
_entity_poly.pdbx_strand_id
1 'polypeptide(L)'
;MVPAPDRRRGDSCRVAPVSHQYSHTSSRFPARIQTNAAVYRLQRRQIHVHLLPSGSPLLRRMDPQLLIVFAILGLTVTLIVTEAFRIDVVAILAMLSLVWAGSITPEQARSGFSSNAVFAIIAVMIMGRGLYKSGITERIANFILQIAGAGRRQIISTVSVTVGLMSGLMQNLGGRRSLPSRHDRHLEAGTDFHL
;
A
#
# COMPACT_ATOMS: atom_id res chain seq x y z
N MET A 1 57.88 39.78 49.76
CA MET A 1 58.35 39.56 48.38
C MET A 1 57.55 38.39 47.80
N VAL A 2 56.61 38.69 46.91
CA VAL A 2 55.96 37.78 45.92
C VAL A 2 57.05 37.37 44.87
N PRO A 3 57.00 36.30 44.01
CA PRO A 3 55.93 35.38 43.50
C PRO A 3 56.36 33.87 43.48
N ALA A 4 55.69 32.83 42.93
CA ALA A 4 54.42 32.54 42.23
C ALA A 4 54.13 31.01 42.38
N PRO A 5 52.87 30.55 42.22
CA PRO A 5 52.49 29.15 42.41
C PRO A 5 52.57 28.30 41.12
N ASP A 6 53.09 27.07 41.25
CA ASP A 6 53.11 26.03 40.22
C ASP A 6 51.90 25.08 40.33
N ARG A 7 51.45 24.58 39.18
CA ARG A 7 50.29 23.68 38.97
C ARG A 7 50.52 22.32 39.62
N ARG A 8 49.45 21.68 40.11
CA ARG A 8 48.93 20.37 39.63
C ARG A 8 47.83 19.81 40.55
N ARG A 9 46.81 19.22 39.90
CA ARG A 9 45.89 18.14 40.34
C ARG A 9 45.04 18.48 41.59
N GLY A 10 43.73 18.62 41.49
CA GLY A 10 42.81 17.71 40.83
C GLY A 10 42.01 17.05 41.94
N ASP A 11 40.92 17.69 42.35
CA ASP A 11 40.07 17.16 43.40
C ASP A 11 38.61 17.62 43.27
N SER A 12 37.74 16.64 43.50
CA SER A 12 36.39 16.77 44.06
C SER A 12 35.34 17.62 43.33
N CYS A 13 34.32 16.93 42.80
CA CYS A 13 32.95 17.23 43.18
C CYS A 13 32.05 15.99 43.06
N ARG A 14 31.68 15.46 44.23
CA ARG A 14 30.60 14.49 44.48
C ARG A 14 29.30 14.99 43.86
N VAL A 15 28.57 14.10 43.18
CA VAL A 15 27.14 14.31 42.91
C VAL A 15 26.36 13.31 43.77
N ALA A 16 25.72 13.83 44.81
CA ALA A 16 24.70 13.15 45.61
C ALA A 16 23.30 13.52 45.07
N PRO A 17 22.27 12.68 45.29
CA PRO A 17 21.01 12.72 44.54
C PRO A 17 19.98 13.67 45.18
N VAL A 18 19.18 14.34 44.35
CA VAL A 18 18.00 15.11 44.78
C VAL A 18 16.75 14.54 44.11
N SER A 19 16.08 13.68 44.86
CA SER A 19 14.67 13.33 44.71
C SER A 19 13.81 14.36 45.44
N HIS A 20 12.59 14.58 44.91
CA HIS A 20 11.53 15.49 45.37
C HIS A 20 11.65 16.94 44.92
N GLN A 21 10.75 17.35 44.00
CA GLN A 21 9.68 18.31 44.29
C GLN A 21 9.07 18.82 42.98
N TYR A 22 7.96 18.25 42.48
CA TYR A 22 7.00 18.99 41.65
C TYR A 22 5.63 18.33 41.77
N SER A 23 4.92 18.72 42.82
CA SER A 23 3.51 18.43 43.03
C SER A 23 2.71 19.72 42.80
N HIS A 24 1.64 19.58 42.01
CA HIS A 24 0.46 20.44 41.86
C HIS A 24 0.51 21.61 40.85
N THR A 25 -0.08 21.39 39.67
CA THR A 25 -1.31 22.09 39.27
C THR A 25 -2.06 21.33 38.17
N SER A 26 -3.32 20.98 38.46
CA SER A 26 -4.32 20.44 37.55
C SER A 26 -4.83 21.51 36.59
N SER A 27 -5.22 21.15 35.36
CA SER A 27 -6.65 21.14 34.95
C SER A 27 -6.85 21.11 33.42
N ARG A 28 -7.83 20.31 32.97
CA ARG A 28 -8.36 20.09 31.60
C ARG A 28 -7.36 19.69 30.51
N PHE A 29 -7.26 18.38 30.31
CA PHE A 29 -7.09 17.83 28.96
C PHE A 29 -8.37 17.06 28.58
N PRO A 30 -9.01 17.35 27.43
CA PRO A 30 -10.20 16.63 27.00
C PRO A 30 -9.83 15.19 26.63
N ALA A 31 -10.52 14.25 27.26
CA ALA A 31 -10.43 12.80 27.05
C ALA A 31 -10.95 12.37 25.67
N ARG A 32 -10.23 12.69 24.59
CA ARG A 32 -10.59 12.28 23.21
C ARG A 32 -9.42 11.73 22.37
N ILE A 33 -8.30 11.35 22.99
CA ILE A 33 -7.17 10.70 22.31
C ILE A 33 -6.77 9.37 22.98
N GLN A 34 -7.53 8.90 23.98
CA GLN A 34 -7.29 7.61 24.65
C GLN A 34 -8.11 6.46 24.03
N THR A 35 -8.50 6.51 22.76
CA THR A 35 -9.30 5.44 22.12
C THR A 35 -8.52 4.53 21.18
N ASN A 36 -7.26 4.84 20.85
CA ASN A 36 -6.52 4.04 19.86
C ASN A 36 -5.74 2.87 20.48
N ALA A 37 -5.24 2.97 21.71
CA ALA A 37 -4.51 1.87 22.35
C ALA A 37 -5.40 0.63 22.61
N ALA A 38 -6.70 0.83 22.84
CA ALA A 38 -7.68 -0.25 22.97
C ALA A 38 -8.01 -0.91 21.62
N VAL A 39 -8.12 -0.10 20.55
CA VAL A 39 -8.38 -0.59 19.18
C VAL A 39 -7.20 -1.43 18.67
N TYR A 40 -5.95 -1.03 18.94
CA TYR A 40 -4.78 -1.87 18.62
C TYR A 40 -4.69 -3.17 19.45
N ARG A 41 -5.18 -3.16 20.70
CA ARG A 41 -5.25 -4.37 21.55
C ARG A 41 -6.35 -5.34 21.12
N LEU A 42 -7.44 -4.85 20.53
CA LEU A 42 -8.51 -5.67 19.95
C LEU A 42 -8.17 -6.17 18.54
N GLN A 43 -7.48 -5.36 17.73
CA GLN A 43 -6.96 -5.77 16.41
C GLN A 43 -5.97 -6.94 16.54
N ARG A 44 -5.16 -6.97 17.61
CA ARG A 44 -4.24 -8.07 17.92
C ARG A 44 -4.95 -9.35 18.38
N ARG A 45 -6.25 -9.28 18.72
CA ARG A 45 -7.08 -10.44 19.12
C ARG A 45 -7.82 -11.07 17.94
N GLN A 46 -8.04 -10.34 16.84
CA GLN A 46 -8.67 -10.87 15.62
C GLN A 46 -7.67 -11.57 14.67
N ILE A 47 -6.36 -11.50 14.94
CA ILE A 47 -5.31 -12.23 14.21
C ILE A 47 -4.97 -13.57 14.90
N HIS A 48 -5.79 -14.01 15.86
CA HIS A 48 -5.55 -15.23 16.66
C HIS A 48 -6.76 -16.18 16.64
N VAL A 49 -7.19 -16.58 15.43
CA VAL A 49 -7.96 -17.82 15.21
C VAL A 49 -7.43 -18.53 13.96
N HIS A 50 -6.14 -18.91 13.97
CA HIS A 50 -5.66 -20.05 13.16
C HIS A 50 -4.28 -20.49 13.66
N LEU A 51 -4.20 -20.91 14.93
CA LEU A 51 -3.10 -21.77 15.36
C LEU A 51 -3.30 -23.11 14.65
N LEU A 52 -2.61 -23.24 13.52
CA LEU A 52 -2.35 -24.48 12.81
C LEU A 52 -1.68 -25.45 13.81
N PRO A 53 -2.28 -26.60 14.14
CA PRO A 53 -1.51 -27.71 14.65
C PRO A 53 -0.60 -28.14 13.49
N SER A 54 0.67 -27.75 13.58
CA SER A 54 1.78 -28.35 12.85
C SER A 54 1.80 -29.84 13.15
N GLY A 55 1.10 -30.62 12.33
CA GLY A 55 0.95 -32.06 12.51
C GLY A 55 0.00 -32.69 11.51
N SER A 56 0.07 -32.33 10.22
CA SER A 56 -0.53 -33.15 9.17
C SER A 56 0.55 -34.08 8.57
N PRO A 57 0.28 -35.39 8.42
CA PRO A 57 1.20 -36.32 7.78
C PRO A 57 1.36 -35.92 6.30
N LEU A 58 2.51 -35.33 5.99
CA LEU A 58 2.72 -34.44 4.86
C LEU A 58 2.73 -35.03 3.43
N LEU A 59 2.23 -36.22 3.10
CA LEU A 59 2.46 -36.70 1.72
C LEU A 59 1.51 -37.70 1.06
N ARG A 60 0.24 -37.87 1.47
CA ARG A 60 -0.61 -38.85 0.75
C ARG A 60 -2.11 -38.68 0.67
N ARG A 61 -2.64 -37.49 0.89
CA ARG A 61 -3.96 -37.16 0.36
C ARG A 61 -3.83 -35.86 -0.39
N MET A 62 -3.76 -35.96 -1.72
CA MET A 62 -4.05 -34.82 -2.57
C MET A 62 -5.47 -34.42 -2.19
N ASP A 63 -5.62 -33.36 -1.41
CA ASP A 63 -6.94 -32.84 -1.06
C ASP A 63 -7.66 -32.59 -2.39
N PRO A 64 -8.78 -33.25 -2.66
CA PRO A 64 -9.47 -33.11 -3.94
C PRO A 64 -9.82 -31.65 -4.22
N GLN A 65 -10.06 -30.85 -3.17
CA GLN A 65 -10.23 -29.40 -3.27
C GLN A 65 -8.96 -28.67 -3.73
N LEU A 66 -7.79 -29.05 -3.24
CA LEU A 66 -6.53 -28.43 -3.65
C LEU A 66 -6.21 -28.76 -5.12
N LEU A 67 -6.45 -30.01 -5.55
CA LEU A 67 -6.29 -30.39 -6.95
C LEU A 67 -7.22 -29.61 -7.88
N ILE A 68 -8.47 -29.38 -7.46
CA ILE A 68 -9.44 -28.56 -8.21
C ILE A 68 -8.98 -27.11 -8.32
N VAL A 69 -8.51 -26.50 -7.23
CA VAL A 69 -8.02 -25.11 -7.25
C VAL A 69 -6.78 -24.98 -8.15
N PHE A 70 -5.83 -25.92 -8.06
CA PHE A 70 -4.66 -25.93 -8.94
C PHE A 70 -5.03 -26.14 -10.42
N ALA A 71 -6.02 -26.98 -10.72
CA ALA A 71 -6.52 -27.16 -12.07
C ALA A 71 -7.16 -25.88 -12.63
N ILE A 72 -7.98 -25.18 -11.85
CA ILE A 72 -8.60 -23.92 -12.29
C ILE A 72 -7.57 -22.81 -12.43
N LEU A 73 -6.58 -22.75 -11.54
CA LEU A 73 -5.46 -21.82 -11.66
C LEU A 73 -4.66 -22.09 -12.95
N GLY A 74 -4.33 -23.35 -13.22
CA GLY A 74 -3.65 -23.77 -14.45
C GLY A 74 -4.45 -23.41 -15.70
N LEU A 75 -5.77 -23.65 -15.69
CA LEU A 75 -6.67 -23.24 -16.77
C LEU A 75 -6.65 -21.71 -16.96
N THR A 76 -6.74 -20.95 -15.87
CA THR A 76 -6.73 -19.47 -15.91
C THR A 76 -5.43 -18.95 -16.50
N VAL A 77 -4.28 -19.45 -16.05
CA VAL A 77 -2.97 -19.07 -16.57
C VAL A 77 -2.84 -19.45 -18.05
N THR A 78 -3.29 -20.64 -18.44
CA THR A 78 -3.27 -21.08 -19.83
C THR A 78 -4.11 -20.14 -20.71
N LEU A 79 -5.31 -19.77 -20.26
CA LEU A 79 -6.17 -18.81 -20.96
C LEU A 79 -5.50 -17.44 -21.11
N ILE A 80 -4.84 -16.96 -20.05
CA ILE A 80 -4.11 -15.68 -20.08
C ILE A 80 -2.95 -15.74 -21.06
N VAL A 81 -2.13 -16.79 -21.02
CA VAL A 81 -0.94 -16.94 -21.89
C VAL A 81 -1.34 -17.15 -23.35
N THR A 82 -2.45 -17.83 -23.61
CA THR A 82 -2.95 -17.97 -24.99
C THR A 82 -3.42 -16.64 -25.59
N GLU A 83 -3.60 -15.58 -24.77
CA GLU A 83 -4.07 -14.24 -25.15
C GLU A 83 -5.33 -14.22 -26.05
N ALA A 84 -6.00 -15.37 -26.20
CA ALA A 84 -7.13 -15.55 -27.11
C ALA A 84 -8.36 -14.79 -26.62
N PHE A 85 -8.44 -14.56 -25.30
CA PHE A 85 -9.54 -13.85 -24.66
C PHE A 85 -9.04 -12.61 -23.93
N ARG A 86 -9.87 -11.57 -23.92
CA ARG A 86 -9.63 -10.37 -23.12
C ARG A 86 -9.59 -10.75 -21.64
N ILE A 87 -8.66 -10.16 -20.88
CA ILE A 87 -8.45 -10.43 -19.46
C ILE A 87 -9.76 -10.36 -18.65
N ASP A 88 -10.66 -9.45 -19.00
CA ASP A 88 -11.98 -9.32 -18.34
C ASP A 88 -12.85 -10.57 -18.50
N VAL A 89 -12.84 -11.17 -19.69
CA VAL A 89 -13.60 -12.40 -19.99
C VAL A 89 -13.00 -13.58 -19.25
N VAL A 90 -11.66 -13.66 -19.21
CA VAL A 90 -10.95 -14.70 -18.44
C VAL A 90 -11.27 -14.59 -16.96
N ALA A 91 -11.32 -13.39 -16.39
CA ALA A 91 -11.67 -13.17 -14.98
C ALA A 91 -13.10 -13.63 -14.66
N ILE A 92 -14.08 -13.34 -15.54
CA ILE A 92 -15.46 -13.82 -15.39
C ILE A 92 -15.51 -15.35 -15.44
N LEU A 93 -14.81 -15.97 -16.41
CA LEU A 93 -14.77 -17.43 -16.55
C LEU A 93 -14.09 -18.11 -15.36
N ALA A 94 -12.99 -17.55 -14.85
CA ALA A 94 -12.30 -18.06 -13.67
C ALA A 94 -13.20 -18.00 -12.43
N MET A 95 -13.90 -16.89 -12.22
CA MET A 95 -14.83 -16.78 -11.10
C MET A 95 -16.02 -17.73 -11.24
N LEU A 96 -16.59 -17.87 -12.44
CA LEU A 96 -17.67 -18.82 -12.70
C LEU A 96 -17.21 -20.26 -12.40
N SER A 97 -15.98 -20.60 -12.81
CA SER A 97 -15.37 -21.91 -12.56
C SER A 97 -15.17 -22.19 -11.06
N LEU A 98 -14.76 -21.19 -10.27
CA LEU A 98 -14.58 -21.36 -8.81
C LEU A 98 -15.91 -21.50 -8.07
N VAL A 99 -16.96 -20.79 -8.51
CA VAL A 99 -18.31 -20.92 -7.94
C VAL A 99 -18.89 -22.29 -8.29
N TRP A 100 -18.72 -22.76 -9.53
CA TRP A 100 -19.16 -24.08 -9.96
C TRP A 100 -18.42 -25.23 -9.24
N ALA A 101 -17.14 -25.03 -8.95
CA ALA A 101 -16.38 -25.96 -8.12
C ALA A 101 -16.83 -26.01 -6.66
N GLY A 102 -17.75 -25.13 -6.23
CA GLY A 102 -18.18 -25.01 -4.83
C GLY A 102 -17.07 -24.48 -3.91
N SER A 103 -15.98 -23.96 -4.48
CA SER A 103 -14.79 -23.55 -3.72
C SER A 103 -14.94 -22.17 -3.08
N ILE A 104 -15.86 -21.34 -3.58
CA ILE A 104 -16.16 -20.00 -3.09
C ILE A 104 -17.69 -19.82 -3.04
N THR A 105 -18.21 -19.19 -1.98
CA THR A 105 -19.64 -18.86 -1.90
C THR A 105 -20.02 -17.74 -2.89
N PRO A 106 -21.26 -17.71 -3.40
CA PRO A 106 -21.71 -16.65 -4.33
C PRO A 106 -21.57 -15.24 -3.74
N GLU A 107 -21.62 -15.10 -2.41
CA GLU A 107 -21.42 -13.81 -1.73
C GLU A 107 -19.97 -13.34 -1.79
N GLN A 108 -19.02 -14.25 -1.53
CA GLN A 108 -17.59 -13.97 -1.65
C GLN A 108 -17.19 -13.67 -3.09
N ALA A 109 -17.76 -14.39 -4.06
CA ALA A 109 -17.54 -14.14 -5.47
C ALA A 109 -18.01 -12.72 -5.88
N ARG A 110 -19.22 -12.31 -5.48
CA ARG A 110 -19.75 -10.95 -5.73
C ARG A 110 -18.89 -9.85 -5.11
N SER A 111 -18.31 -10.10 -3.94
CA SER A 111 -17.44 -9.11 -3.27
C SER A 111 -16.18 -8.78 -4.09
N GLY A 112 -15.66 -9.74 -4.86
CA GLY A 112 -14.53 -9.53 -5.78
C GLY A 112 -14.91 -8.68 -7.01
N PHE A 113 -16.10 -8.89 -7.57
CA PHE A 113 -16.59 -8.11 -8.73
C PHE A 113 -16.95 -6.67 -8.39
N SER A 114 -17.37 -6.40 -7.15
CA SER A 114 -17.74 -5.04 -6.72
C SER A 114 -16.56 -4.20 -6.24
N SER A 115 -15.32 -4.64 -6.48
CA SER A 115 -14.14 -3.86 -6.15
C SER A 115 -14.05 -2.60 -7.01
N ASN A 116 -13.65 -1.48 -6.40
CA ASN A 116 -13.38 -0.22 -7.12
C ASN A 116 -12.39 -0.44 -8.29
N ALA A 117 -11.46 -1.38 -8.15
CA ALA A 117 -10.53 -1.76 -9.21
C ALA A 117 -11.25 -2.28 -10.46
N VAL A 118 -12.28 -3.12 -10.32
CA VAL A 118 -13.02 -3.70 -11.45
C VAL A 118 -13.79 -2.62 -12.21
N PHE A 119 -14.46 -1.72 -11.48
CA PHE A 119 -15.16 -0.58 -12.10
C PHE A 119 -14.19 0.36 -12.83
N ALA A 120 -13.00 0.61 -12.28
CA ALA A 120 -11.97 1.41 -12.94
C ALA A 120 -11.52 0.78 -14.28
N ILE A 121 -11.35 -0.56 -14.31
CA ILE A 121 -10.96 -1.29 -15.52
C ILE A 121 -12.08 -1.26 -16.57
N ILE A 122 -13.35 -1.43 -16.17
CA ILE A 122 -14.50 -1.32 -17.09
C ILE A 122 -14.58 0.09 -17.69
N ALA A 123 -14.39 1.13 -16.86
CA ALA A 123 -14.40 2.51 -17.32
C ALA A 123 -13.32 2.78 -18.37
N VAL A 124 -12.06 2.38 -18.11
CA VAL A 124 -10.97 2.57 -19.09
C VAL A 124 -11.19 1.73 -20.35
N MET A 125 -11.80 0.55 -20.24
CA MET A 125 -12.13 -0.28 -21.40
C MET A 125 -13.18 0.37 -22.31
N ILE A 126 -14.26 0.90 -21.73
CA ILE A 126 -15.29 1.63 -22.47
C ILE A 126 -14.69 2.90 -23.08
N MET A 127 -13.89 3.64 -22.31
CA MET A 127 -13.21 4.83 -22.77
C MET A 127 -12.25 4.52 -23.93
N GLY A 128 -11.45 3.46 -23.85
CA GLY A 128 -10.54 3.05 -24.92
C GLY A 128 -11.27 2.77 -26.24
N ARG A 129 -12.40 2.05 -26.17
CA ARG A 129 -13.26 1.81 -27.35
C ARG A 129 -13.94 3.09 -27.85
N GLY A 130 -14.37 3.97 -26.94
CA GLY A 130 -14.97 5.26 -27.26
C GLY A 130 -13.99 6.21 -27.96
N LEU A 131 -12.74 6.26 -27.51
CA LEU A 131 -11.65 7.02 -28.11
C LEU A 131 -11.29 6.51 -29.50
N TYR A 132 -11.30 5.19 -29.70
CA TYR A 132 -11.09 4.60 -31.02
C TYR A 132 -12.23 4.97 -31.98
N LYS A 133 -13.48 4.89 -31.55
CA LYS A 133 -14.65 5.23 -32.37
C LYS A 133 -14.77 6.73 -32.68
N SER A 134 -14.26 7.60 -31.81
CA SER A 134 -14.31 9.06 -32.01
C SER A 134 -13.24 9.61 -32.96
N GLY A 135 -12.29 8.78 -33.42
CA GLY A 135 -11.19 9.20 -34.29
C GLY A 135 -10.15 10.09 -33.60
N ILE A 136 -10.28 10.30 -32.28
CA ILE A 136 -9.30 11.05 -31.48
C ILE A 136 -7.95 10.32 -31.49
N THR A 137 -7.98 8.98 -31.52
CA THR A 137 -6.77 8.15 -31.61
C THR A 137 -5.94 8.46 -32.86
N GLU A 138 -6.54 8.58 -34.05
CA GLU A 138 -5.81 9.01 -35.26
C GLU A 138 -5.19 10.41 -35.11
N ARG A 139 -5.92 11.35 -34.49
CA ARG A 139 -5.45 12.74 -34.34
C ARG A 139 -4.25 12.84 -33.41
N ILE A 140 -4.28 12.08 -32.30
CA ILE A 140 -3.16 11.98 -31.36
C ILE A 140 -1.97 11.26 -32.01
N ALA A 141 -2.21 10.17 -32.76
CA ALA A 141 -1.15 9.45 -33.45
C ALA A 141 -0.38 10.35 -34.44
N ASN A 142 -1.10 11.13 -35.24
CA ASN A 142 -0.48 12.10 -36.16
C ASN A 142 0.31 13.20 -35.43
N PHE A 143 -0.21 13.69 -34.29
CA PHE A 143 0.51 14.68 -33.46
C PHE A 143 1.81 14.12 -32.89
N ILE A 144 1.80 12.87 -32.41
CA ILE A 144 3.01 12.19 -31.92
C ILE A 144 4.02 12.00 -33.05
N LEU A 145 3.57 11.63 -34.26
CA LEU A 145 4.46 11.48 -35.42
C LEU A 145 5.13 12.80 -35.83
N GLN A 146 4.44 13.93 -35.71
CA GLN A 146 5.03 15.25 -35.97
C GLN A 146 6.12 15.61 -34.96
N ILE A 147 5.96 15.23 -33.70
CA ILE A 147 6.92 15.54 -32.62
C ILE A 147 8.10 14.55 -32.59
N ALA A 148 7.86 13.27 -32.84
CA ALA A 148 8.88 12.21 -32.75
C ALA A 148 9.78 12.09 -34.00
N GLY A 149 9.38 12.71 -35.12
CA GLY A 149 10.11 12.64 -36.39
C GLY A 149 9.83 11.37 -37.20
N ALA A 150 10.32 11.33 -38.45
CA ALA A 150 10.02 10.26 -39.41
C ALA A 150 10.75 8.92 -39.14
N GLY A 151 11.70 8.89 -38.21
CA GLY A 151 12.50 7.69 -37.93
C GLY A 151 11.76 6.67 -37.07
N ARG A 152 11.55 5.45 -37.60
CA ARG A 152 10.97 4.31 -36.84
C ARG A 152 11.62 4.09 -35.47
N ARG A 153 12.95 4.24 -35.39
CA ARG A 153 13.71 4.08 -34.13
C ARG A 153 13.45 5.20 -33.12
N GLN A 154 13.24 6.44 -33.58
CA GLN A 154 12.94 7.59 -32.72
C GLN A 154 11.53 7.50 -32.13
N ILE A 155 10.55 7.09 -32.93
CA ILE A 155 9.16 6.90 -32.47
C ILE A 155 9.11 5.85 -31.35
N ILE A 156 9.71 4.68 -31.58
CA ILE A 156 9.74 3.59 -30.58
C ILE A 156 10.48 4.04 -29.31
N SER A 157 11.60 4.76 -29.44
CA SER A 157 12.34 5.26 -28.27
C SER A 157 11.55 6.29 -27.47
N THR A 158 10.89 7.25 -28.13
CA THR A 158 10.13 8.31 -27.44
C THR A 158 8.96 7.71 -26.67
N VAL A 159 8.18 6.82 -27.29
CA VAL A 159 7.03 6.17 -26.62
C VAL A 159 7.51 5.28 -25.45
N SER A 160 8.56 4.48 -25.67
CA SER A 160 9.08 3.59 -24.62
C SER A 160 9.67 4.36 -23.44
N VAL A 161 10.35 5.49 -23.70
CA VAL A 161 10.87 6.38 -22.65
C VAL A 161 9.72 7.00 -21.88
N THR A 162 8.69 7.52 -22.54
CA THR A 162 7.52 8.11 -21.85
C THR A 162 6.80 7.07 -20.97
N VAL A 163 6.53 5.87 -21.51
CA VAL A 163 5.87 4.80 -20.74
C VAL A 163 6.77 4.28 -19.62
N GLY A 164 8.06 4.10 -19.87
CA GLY A 164 9.03 3.65 -18.87
C GLY A 164 9.17 4.65 -17.72
N LEU A 165 9.19 5.95 -18.02
CA LEU A 165 9.25 7.02 -17.01
C LEU A 165 7.96 7.05 -16.18
N MET A 166 6.78 6.95 -16.82
CA MET A 166 5.50 6.85 -16.10
C MET A 166 5.38 5.59 -15.24
N SER A 167 5.80 4.44 -15.75
CA SER A 167 5.78 3.16 -15.03
C SER A 167 6.72 3.17 -13.83
N GLY A 168 7.92 3.72 -14.02
CA GLY A 168 8.88 3.92 -12.93
C GLY A 168 8.35 4.87 -11.85
N LEU A 169 7.61 5.91 -12.23
CA LEU A 169 6.96 6.79 -11.25
C LEU A 169 5.84 6.06 -10.50
N MET A 170 4.91 5.37 -11.18
CA MET A 170 3.80 4.65 -10.53
C MET A 170 4.29 3.62 -9.51
N GLN A 171 5.35 2.88 -9.83
CA GLN A 171 5.92 1.88 -8.93
C GLN A 171 6.59 2.49 -7.69
N ASN A 172 7.05 3.74 -7.75
CA ASN A 172 7.81 4.40 -6.68
C ASN A 172 7.05 5.53 -5.95
N LEU A 173 5.95 6.04 -6.51
CA LEU A 173 5.12 7.12 -5.96
C LEU A 173 4.50 6.78 -4.60
N GLY A 174 4.43 5.50 -4.23
CA GLY A 174 3.99 5.05 -2.90
C GLY A 174 5.04 5.11 -1.80
N GLY A 175 6.33 5.38 -2.11
CA GLY A 175 7.42 5.15 -1.16
C GLY A 175 8.25 6.37 -0.73
N ARG A 176 8.31 7.47 -1.50
CA ARG A 176 9.30 8.55 -1.26
C ARG A 176 8.78 9.97 -1.46
N ARG A 177 7.65 10.31 -0.82
CA ARG A 177 7.30 11.72 -0.57
C ARG A 177 6.67 11.93 0.81
N SER A 178 7.25 11.31 1.84
CA SER A 178 7.23 11.89 3.18
C SER A 178 8.18 13.09 3.18
N LEU A 179 7.64 14.25 2.77
CA LEU A 179 8.25 15.53 3.11
C LEU A 179 8.46 15.55 4.64
N PRO A 180 9.66 15.86 5.15
CA PRO A 180 9.77 16.26 6.54
C PRO A 180 9.16 17.65 6.61
N SER A 181 7.91 17.75 7.08
CA SER A 181 7.35 19.02 7.52
C SER A 181 8.19 19.53 8.69
N ARG A 182 9.23 20.31 8.37
CA ARG A 182 9.88 21.22 9.30
C ARG A 182 9.05 22.50 9.33
N HIS A 183 8.67 22.90 10.55
CA HIS A 183 8.16 24.21 10.94
C HIS A 183 6.76 24.61 10.45
N ASP A 184 5.80 24.42 11.34
CA ASP A 184 5.14 25.50 12.12
C ASP A 184 5.20 25.01 13.59
N ARG A 185 6.02 25.53 14.52
CA ARG A 185 6.07 26.85 15.17
C ARG A 185 4.70 27.45 15.49
N HIS A 186 4.47 27.57 16.80
CA HIS A 186 3.64 28.56 17.49
C HIS A 186 2.14 28.43 17.32
N LEU A 187 1.49 27.83 18.34
CA LEU A 187 0.21 28.26 18.94
C LEU A 187 -0.37 27.08 19.76
N GLU A 188 0.04 26.96 21.02
CA GLU A 188 -0.82 26.53 22.15
C GLU A 188 -0.22 27.14 23.42
N ALA A 189 -0.29 28.47 23.46
CA ALA A 189 -0.34 29.22 24.70
C ALA A 189 -1.80 29.29 25.14
N GLY A 190 -2.07 29.04 26.42
CA GLY A 190 -3.37 29.26 27.06
C GLY A 190 -4.01 27.96 27.57
N THR A 191 -3.80 27.62 28.84
CA THR A 191 -4.69 27.97 29.97
C THR A 191 -5.97 27.15 30.05
N ASP A 192 -6.01 26.36 31.12
CA ASP A 192 -7.12 26.25 32.07
C ASP A 192 -8.44 25.65 31.60
N PHE A 193 -8.93 24.66 32.35
CA PHE A 193 -9.85 24.93 33.46
C PHE A 193 -10.32 23.58 34.06
N HIS A 194 -11.17 23.62 35.05
CA HIS A 194 -11.46 22.62 36.07
C HIS A 194 -12.07 21.28 35.59
N LEU A 195 -11.88 20.11 36.19
CA LEU A 195 -12.12 19.73 37.60
C LEU A 195 -11.69 18.27 37.74
#